data_AF-A0A960QR96-F1
#
_entry.id   AF-A0A960QR96-F1
#
_cell.length_a   1.000
_cell.length_b   1.000
_cell.length_c   1.000
_cell.angle_alpha   90.00
_cell.angle_beta   90.00
_cell.angle_gamma   90.00
#
_symmetry.space_group_name_H-M   'P 1'
#
loop_
_entity.id
_entity.type
_entity.pdbx_description
1 polymer ?
#
loop_
_entity_poly.entity_id
_entity_poly.type
_entity_poly.pdbx_seq_one_letter_code
_entity_poly.pdbx_strand_id
1 'polypeptide(L)' 'LAIVRYREPMQVLRHRAFTPERRHDYCSQHTEIRNALHGRNPDAAHDAMKRHLAARRRAYFGE' A
#
# COMPACT_ATOMS: atom_id res chain seq x y z
N LEU A 1 -1.20 10.94 -19.86
CA LEU A 1 -0.72 10.04 -18.80
C LEU A 1 -1.88 9.19 -18.29
N ALA A 2 -1.97 7.92 -18.69
CA ALA A 2 -2.90 7.00 -18.07
C ALA A 2 -2.32 6.57 -16.71
N ILE A 3 -3.01 6.92 -15.63
CA ILE A 3 -2.64 6.54 -14.26
C ILE A 3 -2.48 5.01 -14.22
N VAL A 4 -1.24 4.56 -13.99
CA VAL A 4 -0.80 3.14 -14.01
C VAL A 4 -1.64 2.21 -13.10
N ARG A 5 -2.44 2.79 -12.18
CA ARG A 5 -3.29 2.09 -11.22
C ARG A 5 -4.43 1.27 -11.85
N TYR A 6 -4.81 1.55 -13.11
CA TYR A 6 -5.89 0.87 -13.84
C TYR A 6 -5.41 0.17 -15.11
N ARG A 7 -4.25 -0.49 -15.03
CA ARG A 7 -3.79 -1.40 -16.09
C ARG A 7 -4.07 -2.84 -15.67
N GLU A 8 -4.59 -3.65 -16.57
CA GLU A 8 -4.89 -5.08 -16.38
C GLU A 8 -3.77 -5.87 -15.66
N PRO A 9 -2.47 -5.65 -15.94
CA PRO A 9 -1.38 -6.29 -15.19
C PRO A 9 -1.39 -6.03 -13.67
N MET A 10 -1.77 -4.83 -13.25
CA MET A 10 -1.83 -4.48 -11.81
C MET A 10 -2.98 -5.18 -11.10
N GLN A 11 -4.08 -5.46 -11.79
CA GLN A 11 -5.20 -6.23 -11.21
C GLN A 11 -4.81 -7.69 -11.03
N VAL A 12 -4.14 -8.29 -12.02
CA VAL A 12 -3.62 -9.66 -11.93
C VAL A 12 -2.63 -9.81 -10.78
N LEU A 13 -1.69 -8.87 -10.62
CA LEU A 13 -0.75 -8.86 -9.50
C LEU A 13 -1.46 -8.74 -8.13
N ARG A 14 -2.46 -7.87 -8.02
CA ARG A 14 -3.29 -7.73 -6.81
C ARG A 14 -3.97 -9.02 -6.43
N HIS A 15 -4.57 -9.70 -7.41
CA HIS A 15 -5.30 -10.94 -7.19
C HIS A 15 -4.36 -12.06 -6.73
N ARG A 16 -3.22 -12.23 -7.41
CA ARG A 16 -2.21 -13.25 -7.06
C ARG A 16 -1.57 -13.01 -5.69
N ALA A 17 -1.33 -11.76 -5.33
CA ALA A 17 -0.69 -11.42 -4.06
C ALA A 17 -1.66 -11.41 -2.87
N PHE A 18 -2.96 -11.63 -3.09
CA PHE A 18 -3.96 -11.55 -2.03
C PHE A 18 -3.86 -12.74 -1.07
N THR A 19 -3.72 -12.43 0.23
CA THR A 19 -4.04 -13.34 1.33
C THR A 19 -4.81 -12.57 2.42
N PRO A 20 -5.56 -13.23 3.30
CA PRO A 20 -6.25 -12.58 4.43
C PRO A 20 -5.30 -11.76 5.31
N GLU A 21 -4.10 -12.27 5.58
CA GLU A 21 -3.07 -11.63 6.41
C GLU A 21 -2.57 -10.35 5.72
N ARG A 22 -2.23 -10.43 4.43
CA ARG A 22 -1.81 -9.27 3.64
C ARG A 22 -2.92 -8.23 3.52
N ARG A 23 -4.18 -8.66 3.51
CA ARG A 23 -5.33 -7.75 3.51
C ARG A 23 -5.45 -7.03 4.86
N HIS A 24 -5.24 -7.73 5.96
CA HIS A 24 -5.21 -7.13 7.29
C HIS A 24 -4.09 -6.08 7.39
N ASP A 25 -2.86 -6.43 7.00
CA ASP A 25 -1.72 -5.52 7.00
C ASP A 25 -1.95 -4.29 6.12
N TYR A 26 -2.51 -4.49 4.93
CA TYR A 26 -2.88 -3.40 4.03
C TYR A 26 -3.87 -2.42 4.69
N CYS A 27 -4.91 -2.93 5.33
CA CYS A 27 -5.90 -2.09 6.02
C CYS A 27 -5.28 -1.34 7.21
N SER A 28 -4.40 -2.00 7.97
CA SER A 28 -3.69 -1.39 9.10
C SER A 28 -2.79 -0.23 8.63
N GLN A 29 -1.95 -0.48 7.62
CA GLN A 29 -1.07 0.55 7.02
C GLN A 29 -1.87 1.74 6.46
N HIS A 30 -3.00 1.47 5.80
CA HIS A 30 -3.88 2.54 5.32
C HIS A 30 -4.48 3.37 6.46
N THR A 31 -4.79 2.73 7.59
CA THR A 31 -5.26 3.42 8.79
C THR A 31 -4.18 4.33 9.37
N GLU A 32 -2.94 3.87 9.45
CA GLU A 32 -1.79 4.69 9.88
C GLU A 32 -1.62 5.94 8.99
N ILE A 33 -1.64 5.76 7.67
CA ILE A 33 -1.53 6.86 6.71
C ILE A 33 -2.67 7.86 6.93
N ARG A 34 -3.91 7.37 7.01
CA ARG A 34 -5.08 8.23 7.21
C ARG A 34 -4.99 9.01 8.52
N ASN A 35 -4.55 8.36 9.60
CA ASN A 35 -4.40 8.99 10.90
C ASN A 35 -3.32 10.07 10.88
N ALA A 36 -2.17 9.81 10.26
CA ALA A 36 -1.10 10.81 10.11
C ALA A 36 -1.57 12.03 9.31
N LEU A 37 -2.33 11.80 8.23
CA LEU A 37 -2.92 12.89 7.44
C LEU A 37 -3.96 13.69 8.23
N HIS A 38 -4.84 13.03 8.99
CA HIS A 38 -5.81 13.71 9.86
C HIS A 38 -5.11 14.55 10.94
N GLY A 39 -4.04 14.01 11.52
CA GLY A 39 -3.20 14.72 12.50
C GLY A 39 -2.31 15.81 11.90
N ARG A 40 -2.36 16.03 10.57
CA ARG A 40 -1.51 16.97 9.84
C ARG A 40 -0.02 16.80 10.15
N ASN A 41 0.42 15.56 10.37
CA ASN A 41 1.81 15.23 10.65
C ASN A 41 2.49 14.73 9.36
N PRO A 42 3.26 15.59 8.66
CA PRO A 42 3.85 15.25 7.37
C PRO A 42 4.90 14.14 7.48
N ASP A 43 5.71 14.13 8.54
CA ASP A 43 6.75 13.13 8.75
C ASP A 43 6.15 11.74 8.99
N ALA A 44 5.12 11.67 9.85
CA ALA A 44 4.40 10.43 10.10
C ALA A 44 3.71 9.91 8.83
N ALA A 45 3.15 10.81 8.01
CA ALA A 45 2.51 10.44 6.75
C ALA A 45 3.54 9.92 5.73
N HIS A 46 4.70 10.57 5.65
CA HIS A 46 5.82 10.13 4.83
C HIS A 46 6.28 8.72 5.22
N ASP A 47 6.53 8.49 6.51
CA ASP A 47 7.03 7.22 7.00
C ASP A 47 6.02 6.09 6.86
N ALA A 48 4.74 6.35 7.14
CA ALA A 48 3.67 5.39 6.93
C ALA A 48 3.52 5.01 5.45
N MET A 49 3.60 5.99 4.54
CA MET A 49 3.58 5.74 3.10
C MET A 49 4.80 4.95 2.63
N LYS A 50 6.00 5.29 3.13
CA LYS A 50 7.24 4.57 2.79
C LYS A 50 7.16 3.10 3.21
N ARG A 51 6.69 2.81 4.43
CA ARG A 51 6.47 1.43 4.89
C ARG A 51 5.44 0.70 4.05
N HIS A 52 4.32 1.36 3.74
CA HIS A 52 3.28 0.79 2.88
C HIS A 52 3.83 0.41 1.50
N LEU A 53 4.56 1.31 0.84
CA LEU A 53 5.14 1.05 -0.48
C LEU A 53 6.17 -0.09 -0.44
N ALA A 54 6.98 -0.18 0.61
CA ALA A 54 7.92 -1.29 0.79
C ALA A 54 7.19 -2.64 0.95
N ALA A 55 6.12 -2.69 1.74
CA ALA A 55 5.29 -3.88 1.88
C ALA A 55 4.64 -4.28 0.54
N ARG A 56 4.20 -3.30 -0.25
CA ARG A 56 3.62 -3.53 -1.59
C ARG A 56 4.66 -4.03 -2.58
N ARG A 57 5.88 -3.52 -2.54
CA ARG A 57 6.99 -4.01 -3.36
C ARG A 57 7.28 -5.48 -3.04
N ARG A 58 7.46 -5.82 -1.76
CA ARG A 58 7.64 -7.21 -1.29
C ARG A 58 6.51 -8.13 -1.74
N ALA A 59 5.26 -7.71 -1.54
CA ALA A 59 4.10 -8.53 -1.87
C ALA A 59 3.94 -8.80 -3.37
N TYR A 60 4.38 -7.87 -4.23
CA TYR A 60 4.20 -7.96 -5.68
C TYR A 60 5.39 -8.53 -6.42
N PHE A 61 6.59 -8.30 -5.91
CA PHE A 61 7.83 -8.59 -6.63
C PHE A 61 8.78 -9.49 -5.85
N GLY A 62 8.52 -9.79 -4.57
CA GLY A 62 9.32 -10.72 -3.77
C GLY A 62 10.65 -10.16 -3.23
N GLU A 63 10.93 -8.87 -3.41
CA GLU A 63 12.12 -8.15 -2.92
C GLU A 63 11.92 -7.50 -1.54
#